data_AF-A0A7Y2SQQ0-F1
#
_entry.id   AF-A0A7Y2SQQ0-F1
#
_cell.length_a   1.000
_cell.length_b   1.000
_cell.length_c   1.000
_cell.angle_alpha   90.00
_cell.angle_beta   90.00
_cell.angle_gamma   90.00
#
_symmetry.space_group_name_H-M   'P 1'
#
loop_
_entity.id
_entity.type
_entity.pdbx_description
1 polymer ?
#
loop_
_entity_poly.entity_id
_entity_poly.type
_entity_poly.pdbx_seq_one_letter_code
_entity_poly.pdbx_strand_id
1 'polypeptide(L)' 'MSSFMFVMAPCLRCGTVFSFNPERVPSLRVNAAGLPDPAGTRQPICQSCWDDRQAYRRGQGLAEEALLPGAYEPGIA' A
#
# COMPACT_ATOMS: atom_id res chain seq x y z
N MET A 1 -25.15 1.12 -1.51
CA MET A 1 -24.34 2.32 -1.83
C MET A 1 -22.98 2.08 -1.20
N SER A 2 -21.97 1.72 -1.98
CA SER A 2 -20.60 1.59 -1.45
C SER A 2 -19.96 2.97 -1.50
N SER A 3 -19.88 3.63 -0.36
CA SER A 3 -19.16 4.89 -0.21
C SER A 3 -17.66 4.62 -0.39
N PHE A 4 -17.12 4.96 -1.56
CA PHE A 4 -15.68 4.89 -1.81
C PHE A 4 -15.02 6.09 -1.15
N MET A 5 -14.48 5.93 0.06
CA MET A 5 -13.67 6.96 0.70
C MET A 5 -12.21 6.70 0.34
N PHE A 6 -11.65 7.55 -0.51
CA PHE A 6 -10.20 7.66 -0.65
C PHE A 6 -9.65 8.56 0.46
N VAL A 7 -8.50 8.19 1.00
CA VAL A 7 -7.77 8.98 2.00
C VAL A 7 -6.38 9.28 1.47
N MET A 8 -5.77 10.36 1.96
CA MET A 8 -4.41 10.74 1.62
C MET A 8 -3.48 10.52 2.81
N ALA A 9 -2.36 9.83 2.58
CA ALA A 9 -1.30 9.65 3.57
C ALA A 9 0.04 9.39 2.87
N PRO A 10 1.19 9.61 3.56
CA PRO A 10 2.49 9.26 3.01
C PRO A 10 2.67 7.74 2.89
N CYS A 11 3.35 7.30 1.84
CA CYS A 11 3.81 5.93 1.70
C CYS A 11 4.81 5.56 2.79
N LEU A 12 4.63 4.39 3.42
CA LEU A 12 5.54 3.87 4.45
C LEU A 12 7.00 3.78 3.97
N ARG A 13 7.23 3.47 2.68
CA ARG A 13 8.58 3.26 2.14
C ARG A 13 9.23 4.54 1.61
N CYS A 14 8.56 5.28 0.74
CA CYS A 14 9.16 6.43 0.03
C CYS A 14 8.68 7.80 0.54
N GLY A 15 7.68 7.85 1.43
CA GLY A 15 7.13 9.10 1.97
C GLY A 15 6.24 9.89 1.00
N THR A 16 6.12 9.50 -0.28
CA THR A 16 5.25 10.17 -1.25
C THR A 16 3.80 10.13 -0.75
N VAL A 17 3.14 11.28 -0.72
CA VAL A 17 1.71 11.39 -0.39
C VAL A 17 0.90 10.96 -1.60
N PHE A 18 -0.08 10.07 -1.38
CA PHE A 18 -0.95 9.54 -2.43
C PHE A 18 -2.35 9.26 -1.89
N SER A 19 -3.31 9.14 -2.81
CA SER A 19 -4.71 8.84 -2.54
C SER A 19 -4.97 7.34 -2.68
N PHE A 20 -5.66 6.73 -1.71
CA PHE A 20 -5.90 5.29 -1.68
C PHE A 20 -7.14 4.89 -0.89
N ASN A 21 -7.65 3.69 -1.14
CA ASN A 21 -8.72 3.10 -0.34
C ASN A 21 -8.12 2.42 0.91
N PRO A 22 -8.43 2.87 2.14
CA PRO A 22 -7.78 2.39 3.37
C PRO A 22 -8.07 0.92 3.70
N GLU A 23 -9.12 0.34 3.13
CA GLU A 23 -9.47 -1.07 3.32
C GLU A 23 -8.74 -1.98 2.33
N ARG A 24 -8.36 -1.45 1.16
CA ARG A 24 -7.89 -2.23 0.02
C ARG A 24 -6.41 -2.03 -0.32
N VAL A 25 -5.84 -0.89 0.10
CA VAL A 25 -4.44 -0.58 -0.16
C VAL A 25 -3.52 -1.62 0.50
N PRO A 26 -2.45 -2.06 -0.19
CA PRO A 26 -1.37 -2.76 0.48
C PRO A 26 -0.84 -1.94 1.65
N SER A 27 -0.68 -2.59 2.80
CA SER A 27 -0.30 -1.92 4.05
C SER A 27 0.52 -2.83 4.93
N LEU A 28 1.40 -2.25 5.75
CA LEU A 28 2.07 -2.95 6.85
C LEU A 28 1.68 -2.30 8.17
N ARG A 29 1.56 -3.11 9.23
CA ARG A 29 1.39 -2.58 10.58
C ARG A 29 2.75 -2.28 11.19
N VAL A 30 2.95 -1.07 11.67
CA VAL A 30 4.20 -0.65 12.31
C VAL A 30 3.93 0.07 13.63
N ASN A 31 4.88 -0.02 14.55
CA ASN A 31 4.86 0.72 15.81
C ASN A 31 5.36 2.17 15.62
N ALA A 32 5.44 2.93 16.71
CA ALA A 32 5.91 4.32 16.70
C ALA A 32 7.37 4.49 16.24
N ALA A 33 8.19 3.43 16.29
CA ALA A 33 9.55 3.42 15.78
C ALA A 33 9.63 3.05 14.29
N GLY A 34 8.49 2.85 13.61
CA GLY A 34 8.43 2.45 12.20
C GLY A 34 8.78 0.98 11.96
N LEU A 35 8.86 0.15 13.01
CA LEU A 35 9.19 -1.27 12.91
C LEU A 35 7.91 -2.11 12.78
N PRO A 36 7.94 -3.25 12.06
CA PRO A 36 6.80 -4.15 11.96
C PRO A 36 6.26 -4.58 13.33
N ASP A 37 4.97 -4.39 13.55
CA ASP A 37 4.30 -4.72 14.81
C ASP A 37 2.86 -5.18 14.55
N PRO A 38 2.44 -6.40 14.94
CA PRO A 38 1.06 -6.86 14.83
C PRO A 38 0.03 -5.95 15.51
N ALA A 39 0.41 -5.31 16.63
CA ALA A 39 -0.43 -4.34 17.36
C ALA A 39 -0.30 -2.91 16.80
N GLY A 40 0.57 -2.71 15.81
CA GLY A 40 0.87 -1.42 15.22
C GLY A 40 -0.24 -0.85 14.33
N THR A 41 -0.03 0.39 13.90
CA THR A 41 -0.92 1.13 13.01
C THR A 41 -0.67 0.71 11.56
N ARG A 42 -1.74 0.48 10.78
CA ARG A 42 -1.62 0.20 9.34
C ARG A 42 -1.08 1.44 8.63
N GLN A 43 0.05 1.29 7.94
CA GLN A 43 0.66 2.29 7.10
C GLN A 43 0.60 1.85 5.63
N PRO A 44 0.19 2.73 4.71
CA PRO A 44 -0.09 2.36 3.33
C PRO A 44 1.17 2.34 2.47
N ILE A 45 1.15 1.59 1.37
CA ILE A 45 2.24 1.50 0.39
C ILE A 45 1.72 1.99 -0.97
N CYS A 46 2.40 2.98 -1.55
CA CYS A 46 2.03 3.52 -2.86
C CYS A 46 2.23 2.51 -3.99
N GLN A 47 1.58 2.75 -5.13
CA GLN A 47 1.62 1.85 -6.27
C GLN A 47 3.04 1.60 -6.80
N SER A 48 3.88 2.63 -6.91
CA SER A 48 5.27 2.45 -7.35
C SER A 48 6.09 1.56 -6.42
N CYS A 49 5.96 1.75 -5.09
CA CYS A 49 6.64 0.89 -4.12
C CYS A 49 6.07 -0.54 -4.09
N TRP A 50 4.79 -0.70 -4.40
CA TRP A 50 4.18 -2.02 -4.58
C TRP A 50 4.75 -2.73 -5.80
N ASP A 51 4.86 -2.03 -6.93
CA ASP A 51 5.39 -2.56 -8.18
C ASP A 51 6.86 -2.97 -8.03
N ASP A 52 7.69 -2.15 -7.35
CA ASP A 52 9.06 -2.51 -6.97
C ASP A 52 9.11 -3.82 -6.16
N ARG A 53 8.17 -3.99 -5.22
CA ARG A 53 8.08 -5.20 -4.40
C ARG A 53 7.70 -6.41 -5.26
N GLN A 54 6.76 -6.28 -6.19
CA GLN A 54 6.40 -7.38 -7.09
C GLN A 54 7.56 -7.73 -8.03
N ALA A 55 8.28 -6.73 -8.55
CA ALA A 55 9.48 -6.94 -9.35
C ALA A 55 10.56 -7.71 -8.57
N TYR A 56 10.79 -7.36 -7.30
CA TYR A 56 11.69 -8.12 -6.42
C TYR A 56 11.21 -9.56 -6.23
N ARG A 57 9.93 -9.76 -5.91
CA ARG A 57 9.36 -11.11 -5.72
C ARG A 57 9.53 -11.97 -6.95
N ARG A 58 9.21 -11.44 -8.13
CA ARG A 58 9.42 -12.08 -9.43
C ARG A 58 10.88 -12.45 -9.66
N GLY A 59 11.81 -11.54 -9.37
CA GLY A 59 13.25 -11.78 -9.49
C GLY A 59 13.79 -12.85 -8.53
N GLN A 60 13.11 -13.09 -7.41
CA GLN A 60 13.45 -14.13 -6.44
C GLN A 60 12.65 -15.44 -6.63
N GLY A 61 11.83 -15.55 -7.67
CA GLY A 61 10.96 -16.71 -7.88
C GLY A 61 9.84 -16.86 -6.84
N LEU A 62 9.52 -15.79 -6.11
CA LEU A 62 8.43 -15.74 -5.14
C LEU A 62 7.12 -15.41 -5.86
N ALA A 63 6.02 -16.02 -5.42
CA ALA A 63 4.69 -15.73 -5.97
C ALA A 63 4.32 -14.25 -5.79
N GLU A 64 3.83 -13.59 -6.83
CA GLU A 64 3.33 -12.22 -6.74
C GLU A 64 2.11 -12.14 -5.82
N GLU A 65 1.95 -11.01 -5.15
CA GLU A 65 0.79 -10.74 -4.31
C GLU A 65 -0.32 -10.11 -5.15
N ALA A 66 -1.57 -10.48 -4.88
CA ALA A 66 -2.71 -9.92 -5.58
C ALA A 66 -2.99 -8.48 -5.12
N LEU A 67 -3.08 -7.55 -6.08
CA LEU A 67 -3.57 -6.20 -5.81
C LEU A 67 -5.10 -6.19 -5.84
N LEU A 68 -5.73 -5.68 -4.78
CA LEU A 68 -7.19 -5.59 -4.70
C LEU A 68 -7.72 -4.49 -5.65
N PRO A 69 -8.76 -4.77 -6.46
CA PRO A 69 -9.36 -3.75 -7.32
C PRO A 69 -9.85 -2.54 -6.50
N GLY A 70 -9.51 -1.34 -6.95
CA GLY A 70 -9.83 -0.08 -6.28
C GLY A 70 -8.95 0.25 -5.07
N ALA A 71 -7.77 -0.38 -4.93
CA ALA A 71 -6.78 -0.06 -3.91
C ALA A 71 -6.25 1.38 -4.03
N TYR A 72 -5.98 1.82 -5.25
CA TYR A 72 -5.50 3.17 -5.58
C TYR A 72 -6.60 3.94 -6.30
N GLU A 73 -6.58 5.27 -6.17
CA GLU A 73 -7.44 6.12 -6.98
C GLU A 73 -7.09 5.91 -8.45
N PRO A 74 -8.06 5.55 -9.32
CA PRO A 74 -7.80 5.45 -10.75
C PRO A 74 -7.40 6.83 -11.24
N GLY A 75 -6.18 6.94 -11.77
CA GLY A 75 -5.62 8.20 -12.20
C GLY A 75 -6.56 8.96 -13.12
N ILE A 76 -6.79 10.22 -12.79
CA ILE A 76 -6.90 11.24 -13.83
C ILE A 76 -5.54 11.21 -14.52
N ALA A 77 -5.48 10.57 -15.69
CA ALA A 77 -4.28 10.49 -16.52
C ALA A 77 -3.80 11.89 -16.96
#